data_AF-A0A3M2SSP0-F1
#
_entry.id   AF-A0A3M2SSP0-F1
#
_cell.length_a   1.000
_cell.length_b   1.000
_cell.length_c   1.000
_cell.angle_alpha   90.00
_cell.angle_beta   90.00
_cell.angle_gamma   90.00
#
_symmetry.space_group_name_H-M   'P 1'
#
loop_
_entity.id
_entity.type
_entity.pdbx_description
1 polymer ?
#
loop_
_entity_poly.entity_id
_entity_poly.type
_entity_poly.pdbx_seq_one_letter_code
_entity_poly.pdbx_strand_id
1 'polypeptide(L)' 'MSLDVSSEVKDWLCEKGYDPRYGARPLNRLIQHEIGRRLADRIIRGELKTGDTAKVILGKDRENLDLEIQAKA' A
#
# COMPACT_ATOMS: atom_id res chain seq x y z
N MET A 1 -4.39 5.72 13.15
CA MET A 1 -4.36 5.26 11.74
C MET A 1 -3.90 3.83 11.75
N SER A 2 -4.66 2.95 11.11
CA SER A 2 -4.31 1.54 10.94
C SER A 2 -4.16 1.25 9.44
N LEU A 3 -3.31 0.29 9.10
CA LEU A 3 -3.14 -0.15 7.72
C LEU A 3 -3.58 -1.61 7.64
N ASP A 4 -4.57 -1.88 6.79
CA ASP A 4 -5.01 -3.22 6.45
C ASP A 4 -4.47 -3.58 5.06
N VAL A 5 -3.82 -4.73 4.96
CA VAL A 5 -3.18 -5.20 3.74
C VAL A 5 -3.60 -6.64 3.50
N SER A 6 -4.33 -6.86 2.42
CA SER A 6 -4.74 -8.18 1.97
C SER A 6 -3.54 -9.07 1.61
N SER A 7 -3.71 -10.39 1.69
CA SER A 7 -2.67 -11.36 1.30
C SER A 7 -2.25 -11.19 -0.16
N GLU A 8 -3.20 -10.94 -1.05
CA GLU A 8 -2.95 -10.75 -2.50
C GLU A 8 -2.00 -9.57 -2.76
N VAL A 9 -2.11 -8.49 -1.98
CA VAL A 9 -1.21 -7.34 -2.09
C VAL A 9 0.20 -7.70 -1.58
N LYS A 10 0.31 -8.52 -0.53
CA LYS A 10 1.61 -8.98 -0.03
C LYS A 10 2.32 -9.84 -1.07
N ASP A 11 1.60 -10.74 -1.72
CA ASP A 11 2.14 -11.60 -2.77
C ASP A 11 2.60 -10.76 -3.97
N TRP A 12 1.78 -9.80 -4.40
CA TRP A 12 2.14 -8.87 -5.47
C TRP A 12 3.40 -8.05 -5.15
N LEU A 13 3.50 -7.53 -3.91
CA LEU A 13 4.68 -6.80 -3.46
C LEU A 13 5.92 -7.69 -3.47
N CYS A 14 5.80 -8.94 -3.03
CA CYS A 14 6.90 -9.91 -3.09
C CYS A 14 7.34 -10.18 -4.53
N GLU A 15 6.40 -10.40 -5.46
CA GLU A 15 6.71 -10.66 -6.87
C GLU A 15 7.41 -9.46 -7.54
N LYS A 16 6.96 -8.24 -7.27
CA LYS A 16 7.51 -7.02 -7.88
C LYS A 16 8.74 -6.45 -7.17
N GLY A 17 8.83 -6.65 -5.85
CA GLY A 17 9.86 -6.06 -4.99
C GLY A 17 11.01 -7.01 -4.66
N TYR A 18 10.96 -8.26 -5.10
CA TYR A 18 12.03 -9.23 -4.96
C TYR A 18 13.00 -9.14 -6.13
N ASP A 19 14.27 -8.87 -5.83
CA ASP A 19 15.35 -8.98 -6.82
C ASP A 19 16.35 -10.05 -6.33
N PRO A 20 16.62 -11.11 -7.11
CA PRO A 20 17.56 -12.16 -6.73
C PRO A 20 18.96 -11.65 -6.36
N ARG A 21 19.40 -10.53 -6.95
CA ARG A 21 20.71 -9.92 -6.71
C ARG A 21 20.71 -9.04 -5.46
N TYR A 22 19.59 -8.43 -5.10
CA TYR A 22 19.49 -7.45 -3.99
C TYR A 22 18.63 -7.92 -2.80
N GLY A 23 18.02 -9.09 -2.89
CA GLY A 23 17.11 -9.64 -1.89
C GLY A 23 15.84 -8.78 -1.72
N ALA A 24 15.34 -8.68 -0.50
CA ALA A 24 14.15 -7.88 -0.16
C ALA A 24 14.44 -6.36 -0.01
N ARG A 25 15.64 -5.87 -0.34
CA ARG A 25 15.95 -4.44 -0.24
C ARG A 25 15.08 -3.57 -1.16
N PRO A 26 14.80 -3.95 -2.42
CA PRO A 26 13.91 -3.18 -3.28
C PRO A 26 12.46 -3.18 -2.79
N LEU A 27 12.03 -4.21 -2.06
CA LEU A 27 10.68 -4.35 -1.51
C LEU A 27 10.29 -3.17 -0.63
N ASN A 28 11.15 -2.76 0.31
CA ASN A 28 10.88 -1.61 1.18
C ASN A 28 10.70 -0.31 0.38
N ARG A 29 11.50 -0.14 -0.68
CA ARG A 29 11.41 1.03 -1.56
C ARG A 29 10.10 1.02 -2.36
N LEU A 30 9.71 -0.14 -2.87
CA LEU A 30 8.45 -0.33 -3.59
C LEU A 30 7.25 0.00 -2.69
N ILE A 31 7.22 -0.51 -1.46
CA ILE A 31 6.17 -0.23 -0.47
C ILE A 31 6.06 1.27 -0.21
N GLN A 32 7.18 1.96 0.04
CA GLN A 32 7.15 3.41 0.27
C GLN A 32 6.66 4.19 -0.96
N HIS A 33 7.06 3.78 -2.16
CA HIS A 33 6.63 4.45 -3.39
C HIS A 33 5.16 4.25 -3.70
N GLU A 34 4.67 3.01 -3.67
CA GLU A 34 3.28 2.68 -4.04
C GLU A 34 2.29 3.02 -2.93
N ILE A 35 2.58 2.62 -1.69
CA ILE A 35 1.66 2.79 -0.56
C ILE A 35 1.93 4.12 0.13
N GLY A 36 3.19 4.39 0.48
CA GLY A 36 3.57 5.57 1.26
C GLY A 36 3.20 6.89 0.58
N ARG A 37 3.52 7.05 -0.71
CA ARG A 37 3.20 8.27 -1.47
C ARG A 37 1.70 8.52 -1.56
N ARG A 38 0.92 7.50 -1.91
CA ARG A 38 -0.54 7.62 -2.05
C ARG A 38 -1.22 7.88 -0.71
N LEU A 39 -0.72 7.27 0.39
CA LEU A 39 -1.18 7.59 1.74
C LEU A 39 -0.89 9.05 2.11
N ALA A 40 0.32 9.53 1.82
CA ALA A 40 0.69 10.92 2.08
C ALA A 40 -0.23 11.89 1.31
N ASP A 41 -0.49 11.64 0.03
CA ASP A 41 -1.41 12.45 -0.79
C ASP A 41 -2.83 12.48 -0.18
N ARG A 42 -3.36 11.34 0.28
CA ARG A 42 -4.69 11.27 0.91
C ARG A 42 -4.75 11.95 2.27
N ILE A 43 -3.69 11.86 3.07
CA ILE A 43 -3.56 12.59 4.34
C ILE A 43 -3.54 14.10 4.09
N ILE A 44 -2.74 14.56 3.11
CA ILE A 44 -2.66 15.98 2.73
C ILE A 44 -4.00 16.51 2.23
N ARG A 45 -4.76 15.70 1.48
CA ARG A 45 -6.13 16.03 1.04
C ARG A 45 -7.16 16.03 2.16
N GLY A 46 -6.82 15.54 3.35
CA GLY A 46 -7.74 15.43 4.49
C GLY A 46 -8.76 14.29 4.35
N GLU A 47 -8.57 13.39 3.39
CA GLU A 47 -9.42 12.21 3.18
C GLU A 47 -9.16 11.14 4.26
N LEU A 48 -7.95 11.11 4.82
CA LEU A 48 -7.55 10.15 5.82
C LEU A 48 -7.22 10.84 7.15
N LYS A 49 -7.99 10.53 8.20
CA LYS A 49 -7.89 11.17 9.52
C LYS A 49 -7.36 10.20 10.58
N THR A 50 -7.00 10.78 11.71
CA THR A 50 -6.60 10.04 12.91
C THR A 50 -7.77 9.21 13.42
N GLY A 51 -7.71 7.89 13.21
CA GLY A 51 -8.76 6.94 13.60
C GLY A 51 -9.16 6.01 12.46
N ASP A 52 -8.93 6.45 11.22
CA ASP A 52 -9.26 5.69 10.03
C ASP A 52 -8.30 4.53 9.79
N THR A 53 -8.82 3.52 9.09
CA THR A 53 -8.05 2.39 8.59
C THR A 53 -7.91 2.51 7.09
N ALA A 54 -6.67 2.63 6.59
CA ALA A 54 -6.41 2.53 5.16
C ALA A 54 -6.35 1.06 4.77
N LYS A 55 -7.15 0.65 3.79
CA LYS A 55 -7.14 -0.70 3.23
C LYS A 55 -6.44 -0.67 1.87
N VAL A 56 -5.38 -1.46 1.74
CA VAL A 56 -4.65 -1.63 0.48
C VAL A 56 -5.23 -2.83 -0.26
N ILE A 57 -5.65 -2.60 -1.50
CA ILE A 57 -6.22 -3.62 -2.39
C ILE A 57 -5.42 -3.68 -3.69
N LEU A 58 -5.44 -4.84 -4.34
CA LEU A 58 -4.86 -4.99 -5.66
C LEU A 58 -5.82 -4.38 -6.69
N GLY A 59 -5.31 -3.49 -7.54
CA GLY A 59 -6.10 -2.89 -8.62
C GLY A 59 -6.59 -3.95 -9.61
N LYS A 60 -7.66 -3.64 -10.34
CA LYS A 60 -8.33 -4.60 -11.25
C LYS A 60 -7.39 -5.21 -12.29
N ASP A 61 -6.39 -4.45 -12.71
CA ASP A 61 -5.43 -4.87 -13.74
C ASP A 61 -4.26 -5.70 -13.16
N ARG A 62 -4.20 -5.87 -11.83
CA ARG A 62 -3.09 -6.53 -11.10
C ARG A 62 -1.71 -5.91 -11.34
N GLU A 63 -1.67 -4.70 -11.91
CA GLU A 63 -0.44 -3.96 -12.16
C GLU A 63 -0.21 -2.83 -11.17
N ASN A 64 -1.22 -2.44 -10.41
CA ASN A 64 -1.17 -1.31 -9.47
C ASN A 64 -1.86 -1.66 -8.15
N LEU A 65 -1.51 -0.92 -7.10
CA LEU A 65 -2.20 -0.98 -5.80
C LEU A 65 -3.20 0.16 -5.69
N ASP A 66 -4.40 -0.15 -5.20
CA ASP A 66 -5.41 0.83 -4.85
C ASP A 66 -5.56 0.94 -3.32
N LEU A 67 -6.03 2.11 -2.89
CA LEU A 67 -6.19 2.44 -1.48
C LEU A 67 -7.64 2.83 -1.23
N GLU A 68 -8.29 2.11 -0.34
CA GLU A 68 -9.61 2.44 0.16
C GLU A 68 -9.51 2.91 1.61
N ILE A 69 -10.39 3.82 2.02
CA ILE A 69 -10.44 4.32 3.39
C ILE A 69 -11.64 3.68 4.07
N GLN A 70 -11.39 2.97 5.15
CA GLN A 70 -12.42 2.50 6.07
C GLN A 70 -12.42 3.42 7.28
N ALA A 71 -13.41 4.32 7.32
CA ALA A 71 -13.68 5.10 8.52
C ALA A 71 -14.10 4.14 9.63
N LYS A 72 -13.34 4.13 10.73
CA LYS A 72 -13.75 3.38 11.91
C LYS A 72 -14.73 4.27 12.68
N ALA A 73 -16.00 3.86 12.67
CA ALA A 73 -17.08 4.53 13.41
C ALA A 73 -16.81 4.55 14.92
#